data_AF-A0A2H6H6J4-F1
#
_entry.id   AF-A0A2H6H6J4-F1
#
_cell.length_a   1.000
_cell.length_b   1.000
_cell.length_c   1.000
_cell.angle_alpha   90.00
_cell.angle_beta   90.00
_cell.angle_gamma   90.00
#
_symmetry.space_group_name_H-M   'P 1'
#
loop_
_entity.id
_entity.type
_entity.pdbx_description
1 polymer ?
#
loop_
_entity_poly.entity_id
_entity_poly.type
_entity_poly.pdbx_seq_one_letter_code
_entity_poly.pdbx_strand_id
1 'polypeptide(L)' 'MAKDVNGREGLSAGAIAKELDLKPAQVKKAITELGLEADFVKSGCSYFYTERIDEIKATVG' A
#
# COMPACT_ATOMS: atom_id res chain seq x y z
N MET A 1 4.96 -7.52 -5.08
CA MET A 1 5.99 -7.05 -4.15
C MET A 1 7.13 -6.48 -4.95
N ALA A 2 7.61 -5.29 -4.60
CA ALA A 2 8.78 -4.67 -5.21
C ALA A 2 9.75 -4.21 -4.12
N LYS A 3 11.04 -4.20 -4.44
CA LYS A 3 12.08 -3.67 -3.55
C LYS A 3 12.45 -2.24 -3.94
N ASP A 4 12.59 -1.38 -2.94
CA ASP A 4 13.15 -0.04 -3.07
C ASP A 4 14.69 -0.10 -3.20
N VAL A 5 15.33 1.07 -3.30
CA VAL A 5 16.80 1.20 -3.42
C VAL A 5 17.56 0.73 -2.17
N ASN A 6 16.90 0.69 -1.01
CA ASN A 6 17.43 0.19 0.25
C ASN A 6 17.10 -1.30 0.49
N GLY A 7 16.44 -1.96 -0.46
CA GLY A 7 16.05 -3.37 -0.36
C GLY A 7 14.79 -3.63 0.49
N ARG A 8 14.08 -2.59 0.93
CA ARG A 8 12.80 -2.71 1.65
C ARG A 8 11.71 -3.14 0.69
N GLU A 9 10.88 -4.07 1.14
CA GLU A 9 9.80 -4.65 0.35
C GLU A 9 8.53 -3.85 0.52
N GLY A 10 7.99 -3.36 -0.60
CA GLY A 10 6.70 -2.69 -0.67
C GLY A 10 5.71 -3.44 -1.56
N LEU A 11 4.44 -3.20 -1.26
CA LEU A 11 3.30 -3.71 -2.00
C LEU A 11 2.59 -2.55 -2.69
N SER A 12 2.14 -2.77 -3.92
CA SER A 12 1.30 -1.80 -4.61
C SER A 12 -0.12 -1.86 -4.07
N ALA A 13 -0.91 -0.80 -4.23
CA ALA A 13 -2.30 -0.77 -3.74
C ALA A 13 -3.14 -1.99 -4.19
N GLY A 14 -2.91 -2.52 -5.39
CA GLY A 14 -3.57 -3.74 -5.87
C GLY A 14 -3.06 -5.03 -5.20
N ALA A 15 -1.78 -5.08 -4.84
CA ALA A 15 -1.22 -6.20 -4.09
C ALA A 15 -1.68 -6.19 -2.63
N ILE A 16 -1.74 -5.00 -2.01
CA ILE A 16 -2.30 -4.78 -0.66
C ILE A 16 -3.76 -5.22 -0.62
N ALA A 17 -4.55 -4.83 -1.62
CA ALA A 17 -5.94 -5.24 -1.73
C ALA A 17 -6.09 -6.77 -1.79
N LYS A 18 -5.23 -7.46 -2.54
CA LYS A 18 -5.20 -8.93 -2.57
C LYS A 18 -4.81 -9.55 -1.23
N GLU A 19 -3.83 -8.98 -0.56
CA GLU A 19 -3.30 -9.52 0.70
C GLU A 19 -4.29 -9.36 1.86
N LEU A 20 -5.03 -8.25 1.86
CA LEU A 20 -6.06 -7.95 2.85
C LEU A 20 -7.45 -8.51 2.49
N ASP A 21 -7.58 -9.21 1.36
CA ASP A 21 -8.87 -9.63 0.77
C ASP A 21 -9.88 -8.47 0.65
N LEU A 22 -9.37 -7.29 0.30
CA LEU A 22 -10.15 -6.06 0.16
C LEU A 22 -10.30 -5.67 -1.31
N LYS A 23 -11.30 -4.82 -1.59
CA LYS A 23 -11.39 -4.18 -2.90
C LYS A 23 -10.28 -3.13 -3.05
N PRO A 24 -9.63 -3.03 -4.22
CA PRO A 24 -8.62 -1.99 -4.47
C PRO A 24 -9.19 -0.57 -4.29
N ALA A 25 -10.50 -0.39 -4.47
CA ALA A 25 -11.18 0.87 -4.17
C ALA A 25 -11.18 1.21 -2.66
N GLN A 26 -11.35 0.23 -1.77
CA GLN A 26 -11.30 0.44 -0.33
C GLN A 26 -9.89 0.79 0.13
N VAL A 27 -8.88 0.07 -0.39
CA VAL A 27 -7.47 0.37 -0.11
C VAL A 27 -7.11 1.78 -0.57
N LYS A 28 -7.49 2.17 -1.80
CA LYS A 28 -7.28 3.54 -2.28
C LYS A 28 -8.00 4.58 -1.43
N LYS A 29 -9.25 4.31 -1.03
CA LYS A 29 -10.02 5.21 -0.16
C LYS A 29 -9.35 5.39 1.20
N ALA A 30 -8.91 4.31 1.84
CA ALA A 30 -8.18 4.37 3.10
C ALA A 30 -6.84 5.10 2.98
N ILE A 31 -6.07 4.85 1.92
CA ILE A 31 -4.83 5.60 1.64
C ILE A 31 -5.12 7.11 1.52
N THR A 32 -6.18 7.50 0.80
CA THR A 32 -6.59 8.90 0.69
C THR A 32 -7.11 9.47 2.01
N GLU A 33 -7.92 8.73 2.76
CA GLU A 33 -8.47 9.16 4.06
C GLU A 33 -7.38 9.34 5.12
N LEU A 34 -6.35 8.48 5.09
CA LEU A 34 -5.18 8.59 5.96
C LEU A 34 -4.16 9.62 5.48
N GLY A 35 -4.31 10.14 4.26
CA GLY A 35 -3.31 11.00 3.63
C GLY A 35 -1.97 10.30 3.44
N LEU A 36 -1.98 8.98 3.26
CA LEU A 36 -0.77 8.18 3.07
C LEU A 36 -0.18 8.43 1.68
N GLU A 37 1.05 8.91 1.65
CA GLU A 37 1.84 8.98 0.43
C GLU A 37 2.50 7.63 0.13
N ALA A 38 2.81 7.41 -1.14
CA ALA A 38 3.57 6.23 -1.54
C ALA A 38 4.99 6.33 -1.00
N ASP A 39 5.45 5.31 -0.27
CA ASP A 39 6.82 5.28 0.24
C ASP A 39 7.85 5.31 -0.90
N PHE A 40 7.52 4.63 -2.00
CA PHE A 40 8.31 4.72 -3.23
C PHE A 40 7.46 4.45 -4.46
N VAL A 41 7.90 5.01 -5.59
CA VAL A 41 7.30 4.77 -6.90
C VAL A 41 8.27 3.94 -7.73
N LYS A 42 7.79 2.83 -8.29
CA LYS A 42 8.57 1.98 -9.18
C LYS A 42 7.79 1.67 -10.45
N SER A 43 8.37 1.95 -11.61
CA SER A 43 7.70 1.80 -12.92
C SER A 43 6.31 2.46 -12.96
N GLY A 44 6.20 3.68 -12.41
CA GLY A 44 4.94 4.44 -12.38
C GLY A 44 3.87 3.90 -11.42
N CYS A 45 4.16 2.84 -10.66
CA CYS A 45 3.27 2.32 -9.63
C CYS A 45 3.73 2.80 -8.24
N SER A 46 2.79 3.26 -7.44
CA SER A 46 2.98 3.55 -6.01
C SER A 46 3.07 2.27 -5.21
N TYR A 47 4.10 2.17 -4.37
CA TYR A 47 4.30 1.08 -3.42
C TYR A 47 4.31 1.62 -2.00
N PHE A 48 3.81 0.81 -1.09
CA PHE A 48 3.71 1.09 0.33
C PHE A 48 4.39 -0.03 1.09
N TYR A 49 5.17 0.31 2.11
CA TYR A 49 5.83 -0.68 2.97
C TYR A 49 4.80 -1.42 3.82
N THR A 50 5.18 -2.60 4.29
CA THR A 50 4.34 -3.42 5.18
C THR A 50 3.88 -2.69 6.44
N GLU A 51 4.67 -1.75 6.97
CA GLU A 51 4.25 -0.89 8.08
C GLU A 51 3.01 -0.04 7.76
N ARG A 52 2.93 0.52 6.55
CA ARG A 52 1.75 1.29 6.09
C ARG A 52 0.56 0.39 5.84
N ILE A 53 0.79 -0.87 5.45
CA ILE A 53 -0.28 -1.83 5.20
C ILE A 53 -1.03 -2.12 6.50
N ASP A 54 -0.32 -2.21 7.63
CA ASP A 54 -0.94 -2.35 8.94
C ASP A 54 -1.82 -1.13 9.28
N GLU A 55 -1.37 0.10 8.97
CA GLU A 55 -2.20 1.32 9.13
C GLU A 55 -3.46 1.31 8.26
N ILE A 56 -3.31 0.93 6.98
CA ILE A 56 -4.42 0.82 6.03
C ILE A 56 -5.40 -0.25 6.51
N LYS A 57 -4.90 -1.41 6.95
CA LYS A 57 -5.72 -2.50 7.49
C LYS A 57 -6.47 -2.07 8.74
N ALA A 58 -5.82 -1.36 9.66
CA ALA A 58 -6.45 -0.83 10.88
C ALA A 58 -7.56 0.19 10.59
N THR A 59 -7.50 0.87 9.44
CA THR A 59 -8.48 1.88 9.03
C THR A 59 -9.65 1.30 8.25
N VAL A 60 -9.42 0.23 7.48
CA VAL A 60 -10.48 -0.45 6.73
C VAL A 60 -11.24 -1.48 7.59
N GLY A 61 -10.64 -1.89 8.72
CA GLY A 61 -11.18 -2.88 9.67
C GLY A 61 -12.33 -2.37 10.53
#